data_AF-A0A9X2VXA0-F1
#
_entry.id   AF-A0A9X2VXA0-F1
#
_cell.length_a   1.000
_cell.length_b   1.000
_cell.length_c   1.000
_cell.angle_alpha   90.00
_cell.angle_beta   90.00
_cell.angle_gamma   90.00
#
_symmetry.space_group_name_H-M   'P 1'
#
loop_
_entity.id
_entity.type
_entity.pdbx_description
1 polymer ?
#
loop_
_entity_poly.entity_id
_entity_poly.type
_entity_poly.pdbx_seq_one_letter_code
_entity_poly.pdbx_strand_id
1 'polypeptide(L)'
;MVSDSRPLVTGCLVKILVMMLGAILGTVLTVVAGVVLFIPDRTTVRSTPQSPQGPGVFVKEVGSIVGSTSFEVWIGPDESRGTVVPIPRGWGGDPDAVFESGGTRLRFDNGAEIFVPSTAGGR
;
A
#
# COMPACT_ATOMS: atom_id res chain seq x y z
N MET A 1 -45.43 33.95 35.83
CA MET A 1 -44.66 32.87 35.18
C MET A 1 -43.61 33.51 34.29
N VAL A 2 -42.38 33.67 34.77
CA VAL A 2 -41.23 34.03 33.92
C VAL A 2 -40.13 33.03 34.23
N SER A 3 -39.78 32.27 33.20
CA SER A 3 -38.81 31.19 33.19
C SER A 3 -37.42 31.81 33.16
N ASP A 4 -36.73 31.83 34.30
CA ASP A 4 -35.34 32.28 34.36
C ASP A 4 -34.46 31.17 34.95
N SER A 5 -33.91 30.35 34.06
CA SER A 5 -32.90 29.34 34.39
C SER A 5 -31.91 29.12 33.23
N ARG A 6 -31.80 30.08 32.30
CA ARG A 6 -31.22 29.83 30.96
C ARG A 6 -29.79 30.36 30.65
N PRO A 7 -29.06 31.13 31.48
CA PRO A 7 -27.67 31.47 31.14
C PRO A 7 -26.65 30.41 31.56
N LEU A 8 -26.80 29.80 32.75
CA LEU A 8 -25.85 28.79 33.25
C LEU A 8 -25.90 27.46 32.48
N VAL A 9 -27.11 27.02 32.10
CA VAL A 9 -27.29 25.76 31.37
C VAL A 9 -26.71 25.87 29.95
N THR A 10 -26.85 27.02 29.31
CA THR A 10 -26.30 27.27 27.96
C THR A 10 -24.77 27.25 27.97
N GLY A 11 -24.12 27.84 28.97
CA GLY A 11 -22.66 27.78 29.11
C GLY A 11 -22.12 26.37 29.38
N CYS A 12 -22.85 25.56 30.15
CA CYS A 12 -22.52 24.16 30.39
C CYS A 12 -22.69 23.31 29.13
N LEU A 13 -23.82 23.47 28.43
CA LEU A 13 -24.11 22.77 27.18
C LEU A 13 -23.07 23.06 26.10
N VAL A 14 -22.69 24.34 25.95
CA VAL A 14 -21.67 24.76 24.96
C VAL A 14 -20.32 24.10 25.27
N LYS A 15 -19.90 24.05 26.54
CA LYS A 15 -18.65 23.38 26.94
C LYS A 15 -18.65 21.90 26.61
N ILE A 16 -19.76 21.20 26.90
CA ILE A 16 -19.90 19.77 26.59
C ILE A 16 -19.86 19.54 25.07
N LEU A 17 -20.53 20.40 24.29
CA LEU A 17 -20.57 20.28 22.83
C LEU A 17 -19.20 20.52 22.20
N VAL A 18 -18.45 21.51 22.69
CA VAL A 18 -17.06 21.75 22.28
C VAL A 18 -16.16 20.57 22.65
N MET A 19 -16.32 20.00 23.85
CA MET A 19 -15.54 18.83 24.27
C MET A 19 -15.84 17.61 23.40
N MET A 20 -17.11 17.34 23.10
CA MET A 20 -17.55 16.29 22.19
C MET A 20 -16.97 16.48 20.78
N LEU A 21 -17.02 17.71 20.26
CA LEU A 21 -16.44 18.02 18.96
C LEU A 21 -14.93 17.78 18.96
N GLY A 22 -14.23 18.21 20.02
CA GLY A 22 -12.81 17.96 20.19
C GLY A 22 -12.48 16.46 20.24
N ALA A 23 -13.28 15.67 20.96
CA ALA A 23 -13.09 14.22 21.04
C ALA A 23 -13.29 13.53 19.67
N ILE A 24 -14.34 13.91 18.94
CA ILE A 24 -14.60 13.38 17.59
C ILE A 24 -13.46 13.76 16.65
N LEU A 25 -13.08 15.04 16.62
CA LEU A 25 -12.03 15.54 15.73
C LEU A 25 -10.67 14.89 16.04
N GLY A 26 -10.32 14.77 17.32
CA GLY A 26 -9.09 14.11 17.77
C GLY A 26 -9.06 12.62 17.41
N THR A 27 -10.20 11.93 17.54
CA THR A 27 -10.31 10.51 17.13
C THR A 27 -10.14 10.36 15.63
N VAL A 28 -10.82 11.19 14.83
CA VAL A 28 -10.68 11.19 13.37
C VAL A 28 -9.23 11.43 12.97
N LEU A 29 -8.57 12.44 13.57
CA LEU A 29 -7.17 12.74 13.26
C LEU A 29 -6.24 11.58 13.63
N THR A 30 -6.49 10.90 14.75
CA THR A 30 -5.69 9.74 15.18
C THR A 30 -5.83 8.56 14.21
N VAL A 31 -7.05 8.29 13.74
CA VAL A 31 -7.30 7.25 12.73
C VAL A 31 -6.59 7.60 11.43
N VAL A 32 -6.71 8.84 10.95
CA VAL A 32 -6.03 9.30 9.73
C VAL A 32 -4.51 9.19 9.87
N ALA A 33 -3.97 9.63 11.01
CA ALA A 33 -2.54 9.53 11.29
C ALA A 33 -2.07 8.07 11.29
N GLY A 34 -2.82 7.16 11.93
CA GLY A 34 -2.53 5.73 11.89
C GLY A 34 -2.52 5.21 10.45
N VAL A 35 -3.56 5.48 9.67
CA VAL A 35 -3.65 5.04 8.28
C VAL A 35 -2.46 5.55 7.44
N VAL A 36 -2.14 6.85 7.53
CA VAL A 36 -1.04 7.46 6.76
C VAL A 36 0.32 6.89 7.18
N LEU A 37 0.52 6.60 8.47
CA LEU A 37 1.80 6.06 8.96
C LEU A 37 2.01 4.59 8.61
N PHE A 38 0.93 3.82 8.43
CA PHE A 38 1.00 2.38 8.23
C PHE A 38 0.68 1.92 6.80
N ILE A 39 0.13 2.77 5.94
CA ILE A 39 -0.02 2.44 4.50
C ILE A 39 1.33 2.68 3.81
N PRO A 40 1.95 1.63 3.22
CA PRO A 40 3.17 1.80 2.44
C PRO A 40 2.88 2.61 1.18
N ASP A 41 3.72 3.59 0.89
CA ASP A 41 3.70 4.25 -0.40
C ASP A 41 4.23 3.29 -1.46
N ARG A 42 3.55 3.17 -2.61
CA ARG A 42 3.96 2.30 -3.70
C ARG A 42 4.06 3.10 -4.98
N THR A 43 5.27 3.25 -5.50
CA THR A 43 5.52 3.92 -6.77
C THR A 43 6.01 2.91 -7.79
N THR A 44 5.34 2.80 -8.94
CA THR A 44 5.81 1.94 -10.03
C THR A 44 7.04 2.58 -10.66
N VAL A 45 8.19 1.89 -10.60
CA VAL A 45 9.47 2.38 -11.14
C VAL A 45 9.79 1.78 -12.52
N ARG A 46 9.25 0.61 -12.83
CA ARG A 46 9.41 -0.03 -14.14
C ARG A 46 8.15 -0.80 -14.54
N SER A 47 7.80 -0.70 -15.82
CA SER A 47 6.63 -1.36 -16.39
C SER A 47 7.01 -2.09 -17.67
N THR A 48 6.84 -3.41 -17.67
CA THR A 48 6.89 -4.25 -18.85
C THR A 48 5.46 -4.72 -19.12
N PRO A 49 4.77 -4.15 -20.13
CA PRO A 49 3.39 -4.50 -20.41
C PRO A 49 3.27 -5.96 -20.85
N GLN A 50 2.06 -6.52 -20.70
CA GLN A 50 1.77 -7.86 -21.17
C GLN A 50 2.06 -7.99 -22.67
N SER A 51 2.62 -9.14 -23.05
CA SER A 51 2.97 -9.46 -24.41
C SER A 51 2.52 -10.89 -24.77
N PRO A 52 2.53 -11.28 -26.05
CA PRO A 52 2.27 -12.68 -26.43
C PRO A 52 3.22 -13.68 -25.76
N GLN A 53 4.39 -13.22 -25.29
CA GLN A 53 5.41 -14.02 -24.63
C GLN A 53 5.14 -14.27 -23.15
N GLY A 54 4.28 -13.47 -22.49
CA GLY A 54 4.04 -13.61 -21.06
C GLY A 54 3.22 -12.49 -20.41
N PRO A 55 2.90 -12.63 -19.10
CA PRO A 55 2.18 -11.62 -18.32
C PRO A 55 2.97 -10.30 -18.24
N GLY A 56 2.28 -9.21 -17.91
CA GLY A 56 2.94 -7.96 -17.56
C GLY A 56 3.75 -8.11 -16.28
N VAL A 57 4.88 -7.39 -16.21
CA VAL A 57 5.78 -7.35 -15.06
C VAL A 57 5.98 -5.89 -14.66
N PHE A 58 5.61 -5.56 -13.44
CA PHE A 58 5.65 -4.20 -12.92
C PHE A 58 6.46 -4.17 -11.64
N VAL A 59 7.54 -3.42 -11.63
CA VAL A 59 8.39 -3.27 -10.45
C VAL A 59 7.98 -2.03 -9.70
N LYS A 60 7.70 -2.19 -8.42
CA LYS A 60 7.26 -1.12 -7.53
C LYS A 60 8.26 -0.93 -6.41
N GLU A 61 8.61 0.32 -6.20
CA GLU A 61 9.29 0.77 -5.00
C GLU A 61 8.25 0.94 -3.91
N VAL A 62 8.50 0.32 -2.76
CA VAL A 62 7.67 0.39 -1.56
C VAL A 62 8.40 1.22 -0.52
N GLY A 63 7.94 2.46 -0.37
CA GLY A 63 8.39 3.39 0.65
C GLY A 63 7.69 3.13 1.99
N SER A 64 8.45 3.16 3.07
CA SER A 64 7.92 3.16 4.43
C SER A 64 8.46 4.37 5.19
N ILE A 65 7.58 5.09 5.90
CA ILE A 65 7.96 6.23 6.73
C ILE A 65 8.90 5.81 7.88
N VAL A 66 8.80 4.55 8.33
CA VAL A 66 9.58 4.00 9.46
C VAL A 66 10.43 2.80 9.00
N GLY A 67 11.03 2.88 7.81
CA GLY A 67 11.80 1.76 7.28
C GLY A 67 12.68 2.10 6.08
N SER A 68 13.39 1.08 5.60
CA SER A 68 14.16 1.15 4.35
C SER A 68 13.24 0.92 3.15
N THR A 69 13.53 1.59 2.04
CA THR A 69 12.97 1.29 0.73
C THR A 69 13.08 -0.21 0.43
N SER A 70 11.97 -0.81 -0.01
CA SER A 70 11.90 -2.20 -0.46
C SER A 70 11.30 -2.26 -1.86
N PHE A 71 11.48 -3.36 -2.58
CA PHE A 71 10.93 -3.53 -3.92
C PHE A 71 9.99 -4.73 -3.99
N GLU A 72 8.94 -4.60 -4.80
CA GLU A 72 7.99 -5.66 -5.11
C GLU A 72 7.88 -5.81 -6.64
N VAL A 73 7.78 -7.05 -7.11
CA VAL A 73 7.47 -7.35 -8.51
C VAL A 73 6.05 -7.86 -8.61
N TRP A 74 5.25 -7.19 -9.42
CA TRP A 74 3.87 -7.53 -9.70
C TRP A 74 3.80 -8.20 -11.07
N ILE A 75 3.31 -9.44 -11.10
CA ILE A 75 3.21 -10.25 -12.32
C ILE A 75 1.73 -10.51 -12.61
N GLY A 76 1.21 -9.95 -13.70
CA GLY A 76 -0.22 -10.01 -13.99
C GLY A 76 -0.65 -9.23 -15.23
N PRO A 77 -1.97 -9.06 -15.44
CA PRO A 77 -2.49 -8.37 -16.61
C PRO A 77 -2.17 -6.86 -16.62
N ASP A 78 -2.03 -6.24 -15.45
CA ASP A 78 -1.80 -4.79 -15.30
C ASP A 78 -1.09 -4.47 -13.99
N GLU A 79 -0.70 -3.21 -13.80
CA GLU A 79 0.05 -2.75 -12.62
C GLU A 79 -0.74 -2.82 -11.30
N SER A 80 -2.06 -2.99 -11.35
CA SER A 80 -2.94 -3.01 -10.18
C SER A 80 -3.35 -4.42 -9.76
N ARG A 81 -3.09 -5.43 -10.60
CA ARG A 81 -3.55 -6.81 -10.38
C ARG A 81 -2.46 -7.81 -10.78
N GLY A 82 -2.18 -8.77 -9.89
CA GLY A 82 -1.25 -9.84 -10.19
C GLY A 82 -0.73 -10.57 -8.96
N THR A 83 0.19 -11.50 -9.20
CA THR A 83 1.00 -12.12 -8.15
C THR A 83 2.05 -11.12 -7.69
N VAL A 84 2.09 -10.85 -6.40
CA VAL A 84 3.08 -9.93 -5.80
C VAL A 84 4.23 -10.76 -5.23
N VAL A 85 5.44 -10.44 -5.67
CA VAL A 85 6.68 -11.10 -5.25
C VAL A 85 7.57 -10.07 -4.57
N PRO A 86 7.72 -10.13 -3.23
CA PRO A 86 8.61 -9.22 -2.52
C PRO A 86 10.07 -9.55 -2.86
N ILE A 87 10.87 -8.53 -3.15
CA ILE A 87 12.30 -8.68 -3.40
C ILE A 87 13.06 -8.62 -2.07
N PRO A 88 13.90 -9.63 -1.74
CA PRO A 88 14.73 -9.59 -0.55
C PRO A 88 15.65 -8.37 -0.53
N ARG A 89 15.88 -7.81 0.66
CA ARG A 89 16.76 -6.65 0.82
C ARG A 89 18.16 -6.94 0.29
N GLY A 90 18.72 -5.98 -0.44
CA GLY A 90 20.06 -6.06 -1.02
C GLY A 90 20.14 -6.77 -2.36
N TRP A 91 19.03 -7.24 -2.94
CA TRP A 91 19.04 -7.90 -4.26
C TRP A 91 18.92 -6.92 -5.44
N GLY A 92 18.60 -5.66 -5.17
CA GLY A 92 18.35 -4.64 -6.20
C GLY A 92 16.88 -4.57 -6.61
N GLY A 93 16.51 -3.48 -7.28
CA GLY A 93 15.13 -3.17 -7.66
C GLY A 93 14.84 -3.33 -9.15
N ASP A 94 15.71 -3.99 -9.91
CA ASP A 94 15.55 -4.13 -11.37
C ASP A 94 15.84 -5.56 -11.85
N PRO A 95 14.96 -6.52 -11.57
CA PRO A 95 15.14 -7.86 -12.10
C PRO A 95 14.89 -7.93 -13.61
N ASP A 96 15.66 -8.77 -14.30
CA ASP A 96 15.35 -9.21 -15.65
C ASP A 96 14.33 -10.35 -15.62
N ALA A 97 13.24 -10.21 -16.37
CA ALA A 97 12.13 -11.15 -16.36
C ALA A 97 12.17 -12.05 -17.59
N VAL A 98 12.37 -13.34 -17.37
CA VAL A 98 12.40 -14.37 -18.41
C VAL A 98 11.15 -15.22 -18.32
N PHE A 99 10.34 -15.23 -19.38
CA PHE A 99 9.13 -16.03 -19.46
C PHE A 99 9.46 -17.45 -19.94
N GLU A 100 9.11 -18.44 -19.14
CA GLU A 100 9.34 -19.86 -19.40
C GLU A 100 8.00 -20.61 -19.39
N SER A 101 7.95 -21.82 -19.96
CA SER A 101 6.71 -22.60 -20.08
C SER A 101 6.04 -22.95 -18.74
N GLY A 102 6.80 -22.90 -17.63
CA GLY A 102 6.31 -23.18 -16.29
C GLY A 102 6.14 -21.96 -15.38
N GLY A 103 6.44 -20.74 -15.86
CA GLY A 103 6.41 -19.55 -15.01
C GLY A 103 7.29 -18.41 -15.49
N THR A 104 7.46 -17.42 -14.60
CA THR A 104 8.34 -16.26 -14.84
C THR A 104 9.55 -16.38 -13.92
N ARG A 105 10.75 -16.32 -14.49
CA ARG A 105 12.00 -16.27 -13.73
C ARG A 105 12.47 -14.82 -13.64
N LEU A 106 12.71 -14.37 -12.42
CA LEU A 106 13.26 -13.06 -12.11
C LEU A 106 14.75 -13.23 -11.80
N ARG A 107 15.61 -12.61 -12.59
CA ARG A 107 17.06 -12.63 -12.42
C ARG A 107 17.55 -11.29 -11.92
N PHE A 108 18.42 -11.30 -10.92
CA PHE A 108 18.96 -10.10 -10.31
C PHE A 108 20.45 -9.97 -10.63
N ASP A 109 20.96 -8.73 -10.65
CA ASP A 109 22.37 -8.44 -10.97
C ASP A 109 23.35 -9.09 -9.99
N ASN A 110 22.92 -9.38 -8.77
CA ASN A 110 23.71 -10.10 -7.77
C ASN A 110 23.80 -11.62 -8.02
N GLY A 111 23.24 -12.10 -9.13
CA GLY A 111 23.20 -13.52 -9.51
C GLY A 111 22.10 -14.32 -8.82
N ALA A 112 21.27 -13.69 -7.98
CA ALA A 112 20.13 -14.35 -7.37
C ALA A 112 18.99 -14.53 -8.37
N GLU A 113 18.16 -15.54 -8.16
CA GLU A 113 17.00 -15.82 -9.00
C GLU A 113 15.77 -16.12 -8.14
N ILE A 114 14.60 -15.65 -8.58
CA ILE A 114 13.30 -16.06 -8.04
C ILE A 114 12.49 -16.68 -9.18
N PHE A 115 12.05 -17.92 -9.00
CA PHE A 115 11.12 -18.55 -9.93
C PHE A 115 9.70 -18.40 -9.43
N VAL A 116 8.85 -17.79 -10.26
CA VAL A 116 7.43 -17.58 -9.98
C VAL A 116 6.65 -18.53 -10.88
N PRO A 117 6.10 -19.63 -10.33
CA PRO A 117 5.37 -20.59 -11.14
C PRO A 117 4.15 -19.94 -11.78
N SER A 118 3.88 -20.24 -13.05
CA SER A 118 2.58 -19.93 -13.65
C SER A 118 1.58 -20.83 -12.93
N THR A 119 0.75 -20.25 -12.07
CA THR A 119 -0.31 -21.03 -11.44
C THR A 119 -1.20 -21.56 -12.55
N ALA A 120 -1.15 -22.86 -12.82
CA ALA A 120 -2.15 -23.57 -13.60
C ALA A 120 -3.46 -23.53 -12.79
N GLY A 121 -4.19 -22.42 -12.85
CA GLY A 121 -5.26 -22.16 -11.89
C GLY A 121 -6.09 -20.89 -12.12
N GLY A 122 -6.34 -20.54 -13.38
CA GLY A 122 -7.49 -19.71 -13.75
C GLY A 122 -8.49 -20.58 -14.50
N ARG A 123 -9.40 -21.22 -13.77
CA ARG A 123 -10.64 -21.77 -14.33
C ARG A 123 -11.70 -20.69 -14.32
#